data_AF-A0A660ZT62-F1
#
_entry.id   AF-A0A660ZT62-F1
#
_cell.length_a   1.000
_cell.length_b   1.000
_cell.length_c   1.000
_cell.angle_alpha   90.00
_cell.angle_beta   90.00
_cell.angle_gamma   90.00
#
_symmetry.space_group_name_H-M   'P 1'
#
loop_
_entity.id
_entity.type
_entity.pdbx_description
1 polymer ?
#
loop_
_entity_poly.entity_id
_entity_poly.type
_entity_poly.pdbx_seq_one_letter_code
_entity_poly.pdbx_strand_id
1 'polypeptide(L)'
;YIADIIYTADSRIYDTPSSGPAIFQMRVARDKEALNVFVTRSASSGSGTPGVTLGYYSPGNDWIVIRKDEFNGTSGTLGHEIGHFFSLAHPHNGWDCQPYDEDIHGNPVNSIWSPCNSGLRVEYQNGTNCSNSGDFICDTPPDYNFGFGWSSGGDRCAEYDAGTMDPNGDVVDPMEINVMAYFIDCDEYEFTNTQKNVIRSDFQSSRRAYIRTGVVPKTDEVVDDVVYNYPINDEESPSFNEIEFDWDDVDGANQYLFIVDRFSSFTSAPLRIIVSESSVVLDELSSGSRYYWKVWPFNESQTGAGWSETESFIVGTSSAVNEIASVEEFDVFPNPVTDGNLVVAIRSTESFDAELRIFDISGRVYQRTSGHEVIANNQWSIDINTNEFPAGMYIVQVISENGILTSRFAIQ
;
A
#
# COMPACT_ATOMS: atom_id res chain seq x y z
N TYR A 1 -3.54 6.63 6.32
CA TYR A 1 -3.71 6.86 4.87
C TYR A 1 -2.36 6.73 4.19
N ILE A 2 -2.23 5.80 3.23
CA ILE A 2 -1.08 5.75 2.32
C ILE A 2 -1.59 6.26 0.98
N ALA A 3 -1.05 7.40 0.52
CA ALA A 3 -1.49 8.02 -0.73
C ALA A 3 -1.02 7.23 -1.96
N ASP A 4 0.24 6.78 -1.93
CA ASP A 4 0.87 6.02 -3.01
C ASP A 4 2.09 5.24 -2.48
N ILE A 5 2.49 4.18 -3.18
CA ILE A 5 3.72 3.41 -2.94
C ILE A 5 4.55 3.45 -4.22
N ILE A 6 5.57 4.32 -4.24
CA ILE A 6 6.42 4.54 -5.40
C ILE A 6 7.70 3.69 -5.29
N TYR A 7 7.83 2.70 -6.18
CA TYR A 7 9.06 1.91 -6.28
C TYR A 7 10.11 2.64 -7.11
N THR A 8 11.20 3.06 -6.47
CA THR A 8 12.33 3.73 -7.13
C THR A 8 13.56 2.83 -7.15
N ALA A 9 14.00 2.43 -8.34
CA ALA A 9 15.23 1.65 -8.51
C ALA A 9 16.49 2.53 -8.48
N ASP A 10 16.89 2.99 -7.28
CA ASP A 10 18.11 3.79 -7.09
C ASP A 10 18.94 3.30 -5.88
N SER A 11 20.11 2.73 -6.16
CA SER A 11 21.01 2.21 -5.12
C SER A 11 21.54 3.29 -4.19
N ARG A 12 21.64 4.55 -4.64
CA ARG A 12 22.16 5.65 -3.80
C ARG A 12 21.15 6.03 -2.74
N ILE A 13 19.86 6.10 -3.10
CA ILE A 13 18.77 6.29 -2.14
C ILE A 13 18.74 5.12 -1.16
N TYR A 14 18.84 3.89 -1.68
CA TYR A 14 18.73 2.68 -0.87
C TYR A 14 19.90 2.49 0.10
N ASP A 15 21.14 2.72 -0.33
CA ASP A 15 22.35 2.39 0.43
C ASP A 15 22.94 3.58 1.20
N THR A 16 22.77 4.80 0.67
CA THR A 16 23.43 6.03 1.17
C THR A 16 22.51 7.26 1.09
N PRO A 17 21.32 7.24 1.73
CA PRO A 17 20.32 8.29 1.55
C PRO A 17 20.77 9.68 2.01
N SER A 18 21.75 9.78 2.90
CA SER A 18 22.35 11.05 3.34
C SER A 18 23.32 11.67 2.34
N SER A 19 23.70 10.95 1.28
CA SER A 19 24.62 11.48 0.26
C SER A 19 23.95 12.59 -0.57
N GLY A 20 24.73 13.60 -0.98
CA GLY A 20 24.24 14.69 -1.83
C GLY A 20 23.49 14.22 -3.09
N PRO A 21 24.02 13.23 -3.84
CA PRO A 21 23.32 12.63 -4.98
C PRO A 21 21.99 11.96 -4.60
N ALA A 22 21.92 11.21 -3.49
CA ALA A 22 20.68 10.58 -3.04
C ALA A 22 19.64 11.62 -2.64
N ILE A 23 20.04 12.66 -1.89
CA ILE A 23 19.18 13.79 -1.54
C ILE A 23 18.59 14.45 -2.79
N PHE A 24 19.38 14.64 -3.83
CA PHE A 24 18.88 15.18 -5.10
C PHE A 24 17.82 14.27 -5.73
N GLN A 25 18.06 12.96 -5.79
CA GLN A 25 17.09 12.02 -6.36
C GLN A 25 15.81 11.92 -5.53
N MET A 26 15.91 11.91 -4.20
CA MET A 26 14.74 11.96 -3.30
C MET A 26 13.93 13.25 -3.51
N ARG A 27 14.57 14.41 -3.77
CA ARG A 27 13.84 15.65 -4.13
C ARG A 27 13.08 15.55 -5.44
N VAL A 28 13.58 14.77 -6.40
CA VAL A 28 12.91 14.55 -7.68
C VAL A 28 11.76 13.56 -7.53
N ALA A 29 11.96 12.50 -6.74
CA ALA A 29 10.98 11.44 -6.54
C ALA A 29 9.83 11.80 -5.60
N ARG A 30 10.02 12.79 -4.69
CA ARG A 30 9.02 13.12 -3.69
C ARG A 30 7.71 13.64 -4.30
N ASP A 31 6.61 13.28 -3.67
CA ASP A 31 5.33 13.94 -3.86
C ASP A 31 5.32 15.28 -3.12
N LYS A 32 4.86 16.35 -3.76
CA LYS A 32 4.80 17.69 -3.17
C LYS A 32 3.58 17.88 -2.27
N GLU A 33 2.62 16.97 -2.30
CA GLU A 33 1.36 17.04 -1.55
C GLU A 33 1.27 15.97 -0.44
N ALA A 34 2.38 15.28 -0.15
CA ALA A 34 2.43 14.20 0.85
C ALA A 34 3.58 14.33 1.85
N LEU A 35 3.40 13.71 3.03
CA LEU A 35 4.51 13.36 3.91
C LEU A 35 5.26 12.19 3.25
N ASN A 36 6.51 12.45 2.83
CA ASN A 36 7.29 11.45 2.12
C ASN A 36 8.09 10.59 3.10
N VAL A 37 7.96 9.27 2.98
CA VAL A 37 8.74 8.30 3.74
C VAL A 37 9.58 7.46 2.77
N PHE A 38 10.89 7.60 2.83
CA PHE A 38 11.83 6.81 2.04
C PHE A 38 12.27 5.57 2.83
N VAL A 39 11.89 4.39 2.35
CA VAL A 39 12.28 3.11 2.95
C VAL A 39 13.57 2.61 2.30
N THR A 40 14.66 2.56 3.06
CA THR A 40 16.03 2.33 2.56
C THR A 40 16.72 1.20 3.32
N ARG A 41 17.91 0.74 2.89
CA ARG A 41 18.71 -0.23 3.66
C ARG A 41 19.41 0.41 4.86
N SER A 42 19.74 1.69 4.75
CA SER A 42 20.53 2.45 5.73
C SER A 42 19.85 3.77 6.02
N ALA A 43 19.79 4.17 7.29
CA ALA A 43 19.34 5.51 7.69
C ALA A 43 20.50 6.35 8.28
N SER A 44 21.76 6.02 7.95
CA SER A 44 22.91 6.76 8.48
C SER A 44 22.85 8.24 8.09
N SER A 45 22.65 9.10 9.08
CA SER A 45 22.58 10.57 8.91
C SER A 45 23.96 11.24 9.00
N GLY A 46 25.01 10.50 9.36
CA GLY A 46 26.35 11.03 9.59
C GLY A 46 26.48 11.88 10.87
N SER A 47 25.46 11.94 11.72
CA SER A 47 25.56 12.58 13.04
C SER A 47 26.38 11.68 13.97
N GLY A 48 27.36 12.26 14.67
CA GLY A 48 28.18 11.56 15.68
C GLY A 48 27.42 11.18 16.95
N THR A 49 26.13 10.85 16.83
CA THR A 49 25.26 10.40 17.91
C THR A 49 25.67 8.98 18.34
N PRO A 50 25.67 8.66 19.63
CA PRO A 50 25.83 7.28 20.08
C PRO A 50 24.79 6.35 19.43
N GLY A 51 25.22 5.18 18.95
CA GLY A 51 24.32 4.14 18.44
C GLY A 51 24.15 4.07 16.92
N VAL A 52 23.11 3.36 16.49
CA VAL A 52 22.76 3.15 15.07
C VAL A 52 21.45 3.88 14.78
N THR A 53 21.46 4.77 13.79
CA THR A 53 20.25 5.47 13.33
C THR A 53 19.29 4.50 12.66
N LEU A 54 18.07 4.39 13.20
CA LEU A 54 17.01 3.52 12.70
C LEU A 54 16.13 4.21 11.65
N GLY A 55 15.84 5.49 11.91
CA GLY A 55 15.21 6.43 11.00
C GLY A 55 15.69 7.85 11.30
N TYR A 56 15.30 8.80 10.43
CA TYR A 56 15.40 10.21 10.73
C TYR A 56 14.40 11.03 9.92
N TYR A 57 13.80 12.02 10.55
CA TYR A 57 13.20 13.17 9.89
C TYR A 57 14.29 14.14 9.44
N SER A 58 14.16 14.68 8.22
CA SER A 58 15.09 15.67 7.67
C SER A 58 14.42 17.05 7.62
N PRO A 59 14.64 17.95 8.60
CA PRO A 59 13.93 19.23 8.66
C PRO A 59 14.10 20.12 7.43
N GLY A 60 15.29 20.13 6.84
CA GLY A 60 15.61 20.97 5.67
C GLY A 60 15.06 20.43 4.34
N ASN A 61 14.68 19.16 4.29
CA ASN A 61 14.11 18.53 3.09
C ASN A 61 12.62 18.20 3.24
N ASP A 62 12.17 18.08 4.49
CA ASP A 62 10.79 17.81 4.92
C ASP A 62 10.27 16.41 4.52
N TRP A 63 11.09 15.39 4.78
CA TRP A 63 10.76 13.98 4.57
C TRP A 63 11.34 13.12 5.69
N ILE A 64 10.91 11.86 5.75
CA ILE A 64 11.44 10.83 6.64
C ILE A 64 12.25 9.83 5.81
N VAL A 65 13.37 9.38 6.37
CA VAL A 65 14.12 8.22 5.88
C VAL A 65 14.11 7.16 6.98
N ILE A 66 13.76 5.93 6.64
CA ILE A 66 13.68 4.83 7.60
C ILE A 66 14.28 3.56 7.01
N ARG A 67 14.96 2.78 7.85
CA ARG A 67 15.47 1.49 7.41
C ARG A 67 14.32 0.52 7.14
N LYS A 68 14.50 -0.32 6.12
CA LYS A 68 13.53 -1.31 5.69
C LYS A 68 13.19 -2.32 6.78
N ASP A 69 14.15 -2.70 7.61
CA ASP A 69 13.92 -3.61 8.74
C ASP A 69 13.14 -2.96 9.88
N GLU A 70 13.06 -1.63 9.92
CA GLU A 70 12.25 -0.86 10.88
C GLU A 70 10.86 -0.49 10.34
N PHE A 71 10.60 -0.70 9.05
CA PHE A 71 9.30 -0.47 8.44
C PHE A 71 8.45 -1.74 8.53
N ASN A 72 8.03 -2.09 9.76
CA ASN A 72 7.29 -3.30 10.08
C ASN A 72 6.17 -3.02 11.10
N GLY A 73 5.36 -4.03 11.44
CA GLY A 73 4.21 -3.86 12.34
C GLY A 73 4.53 -3.75 13.84
N THR A 74 5.79 -3.85 14.24
CA THR A 74 6.22 -3.85 15.65
C THR A 74 7.16 -2.71 16.02
N SER A 75 7.87 -2.11 15.05
CA SER A 75 8.82 -1.03 15.32
C SER A 75 8.11 0.32 15.51
N GLY A 76 8.40 1.01 16.60
CA GLY A 76 7.92 2.37 16.88
C GLY A 76 8.62 3.46 16.05
N THR A 77 9.67 3.11 15.29
CA THR A 77 10.56 4.07 14.60
C THR A 77 9.78 5.01 13.67
N LEU A 78 8.83 4.52 12.89
CA LEU A 78 8.08 5.40 11.98
C LEU A 78 7.22 6.41 12.74
N GLY A 79 6.54 5.98 13.80
CA GLY A 79 5.73 6.86 14.66
C GLY A 79 6.59 7.96 15.29
N HIS A 80 7.77 7.59 15.76
CA HIS A 80 8.78 8.50 16.30
C HIS A 80 9.20 9.58 15.30
N GLU A 81 9.59 9.18 14.08
CA GLU A 81 9.99 10.15 13.04
C GLU A 81 8.84 11.04 12.56
N ILE A 82 7.61 10.52 12.57
CA ILE A 82 6.40 11.31 12.29
C ILE A 82 6.18 12.35 13.40
N GLY A 83 6.48 12.02 14.65
CA GLY A 83 6.46 12.99 15.75
C GLY A 83 7.42 14.16 15.50
N HIS A 84 8.66 13.88 15.08
CA HIS A 84 9.62 14.92 14.67
C HIS A 84 9.15 15.73 13.47
N PHE A 85 8.55 15.08 12.48
CA PHE A 85 7.92 15.78 11.36
C PHE A 85 6.90 16.78 11.89
N PHE A 86 6.12 16.43 12.90
CA PHE A 86 5.15 17.32 13.55
C PHE A 86 5.71 18.14 14.73
N SER A 87 7.01 18.46 14.67
CA SER A 87 7.71 19.37 15.58
C SER A 87 7.90 18.89 17.02
N LEU A 88 7.65 17.61 17.32
CA LEU A 88 7.99 17.06 18.63
C LEU A 88 9.50 16.88 18.78
N ALA A 89 10.02 17.27 19.94
CA ALA A 89 11.37 16.92 20.37
C ALA A 89 11.33 15.60 21.16
N HIS A 90 12.48 14.98 21.36
CA HIS A 90 12.60 13.90 22.34
C HIS A 90 12.33 14.44 23.75
N PRO A 91 11.65 13.68 24.64
CA PRO A 91 11.55 14.01 26.07
C PRO A 91 12.93 14.26 26.70
N HIS A 92 13.95 13.56 26.19
CA HIS A 92 15.35 13.73 26.56
C HIS A 92 16.13 14.78 25.78
N ASN A 93 15.46 15.73 25.13
CA ASN A 93 16.11 16.85 24.46
C ASN A 93 17.10 17.54 25.42
N GLY A 94 18.37 17.58 25.03
CA GLY A 94 19.48 18.03 25.89
C GLY A 94 20.40 16.90 26.37
N TRP A 95 20.01 15.64 26.18
CA TRP A 95 20.77 14.44 26.54
C TRP A 95 21.10 13.55 25.33
N ASP A 96 20.78 14.00 24.11
CA ASP A 96 20.93 13.23 22.86
C ASP A 96 22.38 12.84 22.53
N CYS A 97 23.33 13.71 22.87
CA CYS A 97 24.76 13.55 22.60
C CYS A 97 25.52 12.83 23.71
N GLN A 98 24.96 12.80 24.92
CA GLN A 98 25.55 12.21 26.12
C GLN A 98 24.42 11.78 27.06
N PRO A 99 24.00 10.51 26.97
CA PRO A 99 23.01 9.94 27.89
C PRO A 99 23.45 10.06 29.34
N TYR A 100 22.50 10.04 30.27
CA TYR A 100 22.81 10.04 31.70
C TYR A 100 23.72 8.88 32.09
N ASP A 101 24.70 9.21 32.92
CA ASP A 101 25.68 8.31 33.51
C ASP A 101 26.00 8.88 34.91
N GLU A 102 25.84 8.06 35.95
CA GLU A 102 25.98 8.49 37.34
C GLU A 102 27.41 8.95 37.66
N ASP A 103 28.44 8.32 37.08
CA ASP A 103 29.84 8.69 37.34
C ASP A 103 30.18 10.07 36.75
N ILE A 104 29.44 10.49 35.72
CA ILE A 104 29.62 11.79 35.05
C ILE A 104 28.72 12.87 35.67
N HIS A 105 27.45 12.55 35.86
CA HIS A 105 26.40 13.51 36.22
C HIS A 105 26.02 13.50 37.69
N GLY A 106 26.41 12.47 38.44
CA GLY A 106 26.05 12.27 39.85
C GLY A 106 24.55 11.95 40.05
N ASN A 107 24.24 11.49 41.26
CA ASN A 107 22.88 11.26 41.72
C ASN A 107 22.69 11.87 43.13
N PRO A 108 21.94 12.98 43.30
CA PRO A 108 21.17 13.70 42.27
C PRO A 108 22.05 14.34 41.19
N VAL A 109 21.45 14.60 40.02
CA VAL A 109 22.15 15.24 38.90
C VAL A 109 22.77 16.57 39.36
N ASN A 110 24.09 16.68 39.22
CA ASN A 110 24.91 17.74 39.82
C ASN A 110 24.88 19.08 39.04
N SER A 111 24.15 19.15 37.92
CA SER A 111 24.07 20.30 37.03
C SER A 111 22.61 20.64 36.72
N ILE A 112 22.29 21.94 36.67
CA ILE A 112 20.98 22.42 36.20
C ILE A 112 20.92 22.59 34.67
N TRP A 113 22.05 22.39 33.98
CA TRP A 113 22.20 22.48 32.52
C TRP A 113 22.40 21.09 31.95
N SER A 114 21.68 20.78 30.86
CA SER A 114 21.83 19.52 30.14
C SER A 114 23.19 19.45 29.42
N PRO A 115 23.76 18.25 29.19
CA PRO A 115 25.07 18.12 28.57
C PRO A 115 25.10 18.55 27.09
N CYS A 116 23.96 18.49 26.42
CA CYS A 116 23.78 18.85 25.01
C CYS A 116 22.92 20.11 24.90
N ASN A 117 22.96 20.75 23.72
CA ASN A 117 22.20 21.96 23.40
C ASN A 117 22.46 23.11 24.37
N SER A 118 23.56 23.85 24.14
CA SER A 118 24.00 24.97 24.99
C SER A 118 22.84 25.91 25.36
N GLY A 119 22.59 26.04 26.66
CA GLY A 119 21.53 26.89 27.21
C GLY A 119 20.22 26.17 27.54
N LEU A 120 20.13 24.85 27.33
CA LEU A 120 18.98 24.05 27.74
C LEU A 120 19.16 23.53 29.19
N ARG A 121 18.08 23.61 29.98
CA ARG A 121 18.08 23.18 31.39
C ARG A 121 17.65 21.73 31.52
N VAL A 122 18.16 21.07 32.55
CA VAL A 122 17.66 19.76 32.99
C VAL A 122 16.21 19.93 33.46
N GLU A 123 15.30 19.14 32.92
CA GLU A 123 13.90 19.13 33.34
C GLU A 123 13.74 18.46 34.71
N TYR A 124 12.91 19.05 35.57
CA TYR A 124 12.67 18.59 36.92
C TYR A 124 11.42 17.72 37.00
N GLN A 125 11.46 16.67 37.83
CA GLN A 125 10.35 15.72 37.97
C GLN A 125 9.06 16.41 38.44
N ASN A 126 9.20 17.45 39.26
CA ASN A 126 8.07 18.22 39.77
C ASN A 126 7.44 19.17 38.72
N GLY A 127 7.95 19.21 37.48
CA GLY A 127 7.40 20.00 36.38
C GLY A 127 7.55 21.52 36.52
N THR A 128 8.35 22.02 37.47
CA THR A 128 8.45 23.48 37.70
C THR A 128 9.14 24.24 36.56
N ASN A 129 9.87 23.54 35.68
CA ASN A 129 10.54 24.12 34.52
C ASN A 129 10.20 23.49 33.17
N CYS A 130 9.30 22.49 33.12
CA CYS A 130 8.94 21.74 31.91
C CYS A 130 8.70 22.60 30.66
N SER A 131 8.10 23.79 30.79
CA SER A 131 7.85 24.68 29.64
C SER A 131 9.11 25.28 28.99
N ASN A 132 10.29 25.14 29.59
CA ASN A 132 11.57 25.69 29.12
C ASN A 132 12.77 24.74 29.27
N SER A 133 12.53 23.47 29.57
CA SER A 133 13.51 22.39 29.69
C SER A 133 13.01 21.14 28.95
N GLY A 134 13.89 20.16 28.73
CA GLY A 134 13.50 18.92 28.07
C GLY A 134 12.88 19.17 26.69
N ASP A 135 11.74 18.55 26.41
CA ASP A 135 10.98 18.70 25.17
C ASP A 135 10.03 19.90 25.12
N PHE A 136 10.01 20.73 26.18
CA PHE A 136 9.11 21.86 26.37
C PHE A 136 7.64 21.49 26.61
N ILE A 137 7.37 20.25 27.00
CA ILE A 137 6.03 19.72 27.25
C ILE A 137 5.93 19.29 28.72
N CYS A 138 4.81 19.62 29.38
CA CYS A 138 4.67 19.45 30.83
C CYS A 138 3.89 18.20 31.25
N ASP A 139 3.28 17.50 30.30
CA ASP A 139 2.66 16.20 30.54
C ASP A 139 3.53 15.03 30.06
N THR A 140 4.75 15.33 29.60
CA THR A 140 5.87 14.41 29.40
C THR A 140 6.79 14.53 30.61
N PRO A 141 7.03 13.44 31.37
CA PRO A 141 8.02 13.46 32.44
C PRO A 141 9.45 13.63 31.90
N PRO A 142 10.41 14.11 32.72
CA PRO A 142 11.81 14.19 32.32
C PRO A 142 12.38 12.82 31.95
N ASP A 143 13.10 12.77 30.84
CA ASP A 143 13.91 11.65 30.40
C ASP A 143 15.35 12.16 30.21
N TYR A 144 16.36 11.53 30.78
CA TYR A 144 17.77 11.91 30.57
C TYR A 144 18.47 10.97 29.58
N ASN A 145 17.69 10.50 28.61
CA ASN A 145 18.03 9.51 27.60
C ASN A 145 18.21 8.11 28.20
N PHE A 146 17.30 7.76 29.11
CA PHE A 146 17.34 6.51 29.88
C PHE A 146 17.06 5.29 29.03
N GLY A 147 16.19 5.41 28.02
CA GLY A 147 15.84 4.30 27.13
C GLY A 147 17.01 3.79 26.31
N PHE A 148 18.07 4.60 26.11
CA PHE A 148 19.22 4.20 25.32
C PHE A 148 20.01 3.07 26.01
N GLY A 149 19.80 1.85 25.53
CA GLY A 149 20.43 0.65 26.10
C GLY A 149 19.75 0.11 27.35
N TRP A 150 18.55 0.62 27.70
CA TRP A 150 17.77 0.13 28.82
C TRP A 150 17.37 -1.33 28.64
N SER A 151 17.49 -2.10 29.73
CA SER A 151 16.86 -3.41 29.85
C SER A 151 16.79 -3.82 31.31
N SER A 152 15.58 -4.08 31.81
CA SER A 152 15.36 -4.68 33.13
C SER A 152 14.74 -6.06 32.94
N GLY A 153 15.37 -7.11 33.49
CA GLY A 153 14.89 -8.49 33.33
C GLY A 153 14.84 -9.02 31.89
N GLY A 154 15.50 -8.35 30.93
CA GLY A 154 15.42 -8.67 29.50
C GLY A 154 14.32 -7.91 28.74
N ASP A 155 13.51 -7.12 29.43
CA ASP A 155 12.51 -6.24 28.87
C ASP A 155 13.10 -4.83 28.65
N ARG A 156 13.00 -4.32 27.42
CA ARG A 156 13.56 -3.03 26.99
C ARG A 156 12.58 -1.86 27.15
N CYS A 157 11.36 -2.14 27.59
CA CYS A 157 10.32 -1.18 27.95
C CYS A 157 9.84 -1.35 29.41
N ALA A 158 10.54 -2.15 30.22
CA ALA A 158 10.25 -2.26 31.64
C ALA A 158 10.38 -0.91 32.36
N GLU A 159 9.59 -0.74 33.42
CA GLU A 159 9.63 0.42 34.32
C GLU A 159 11.07 0.77 34.70
N TYR A 160 11.43 2.03 34.54
CA TYR A 160 12.76 2.55 34.85
C TYR A 160 12.99 2.55 36.37
N ASP A 161 13.89 1.69 36.84
CA ASP A 161 14.09 1.43 38.28
C ASP A 161 15.48 1.86 38.81
N ALA A 162 16.25 2.61 38.03
CA ALA A 162 17.63 2.97 38.40
C ALA A 162 17.73 4.04 39.51
N GLY A 163 16.62 4.68 39.90
CA GLY A 163 16.58 5.62 41.02
C GLY A 163 17.35 6.92 40.78
N THR A 164 17.49 7.34 39.52
CA THR A 164 18.09 8.62 39.15
C THR A 164 17.25 9.77 39.71
N MET A 165 17.89 10.74 40.37
CA MET A 165 17.24 11.94 40.89
C MET A 165 17.59 13.18 40.06
N ASP A 166 16.61 14.04 39.86
CA ASP A 166 16.77 15.35 39.24
C ASP A 166 17.64 16.27 40.14
N PRO A 167 18.05 17.47 39.69
CA PRO A 167 18.85 18.38 40.50
C PRO A 167 18.21 18.86 41.82
N ASN A 168 16.91 18.66 42.04
CA ASN A 168 16.22 18.95 43.31
C ASN A 168 16.21 17.74 44.26
N GLY A 169 16.65 16.58 43.80
CA GLY A 169 16.60 15.33 44.56
C GLY A 169 15.28 14.57 44.42
N ASP A 170 14.41 14.97 43.48
CA ASP A 170 13.20 14.23 43.16
C ASP A 170 13.57 13.05 42.24
N VAL A 171 13.12 11.83 42.56
CA VAL A 171 13.37 10.65 41.69
C VAL A 171 12.66 10.85 40.36
N VAL A 172 13.40 10.70 39.27
CA VAL A 172 12.88 10.84 37.91
C VAL A 172 12.14 9.57 37.51
N ASP A 173 10.96 9.74 36.92
CA ASP A 173 10.07 8.69 36.46
C ASP A 173 9.69 9.00 34.99
N PRO A 174 10.47 8.49 34.00
CA PRO A 174 10.23 8.75 32.59
C PRO A 174 8.96 8.03 32.11
N MET A 175 8.45 8.41 30.93
CA MET A 175 7.34 7.70 30.29
C MET A 175 7.90 6.74 29.23
N GLU A 176 8.07 5.46 29.56
CA GLU A 176 8.69 4.46 28.69
C GLU A 176 7.91 4.25 27.40
N ILE A 177 6.58 4.22 27.50
CA ILE A 177 5.68 4.04 26.36
C ILE A 177 5.54 5.29 25.47
N ASN A 178 6.27 6.38 25.75
CA ASN A 178 6.19 7.58 24.93
C ASN A 178 6.79 7.31 23.54
N VAL A 179 6.04 7.60 22.48
CA VAL A 179 6.51 7.42 21.09
C VAL A 179 7.83 8.16 20.81
N MET A 180 8.07 9.29 21.51
CA MET A 180 9.27 10.12 21.33
C MET A 180 10.44 9.74 22.23
N ALA A 181 10.29 8.75 23.12
CA ALA A 181 11.38 8.24 23.95
C ALA A 181 12.16 7.13 23.23
N TYR A 182 13.30 6.73 23.80
CA TYR A 182 14.19 5.68 23.25
C TYR A 182 14.02 4.31 23.90
N PHE A 183 12.98 4.14 24.72
CA PHE A 183 12.55 2.81 25.13
C PHE A 183 11.98 2.07 23.92
N ILE A 184 12.28 0.78 23.82
CA ILE A 184 11.97 -0.04 22.63
C ILE A 184 11.30 -1.34 23.04
N ASP A 185 10.63 -1.99 22.08
CA ASP A 185 9.83 -3.20 22.27
C ASP A 185 8.66 -3.06 23.27
N CYS A 186 8.11 -1.86 23.46
CA CYS A 186 6.86 -1.68 24.20
C CYS A 186 5.68 -2.34 23.46
N ASP A 187 4.74 -2.91 24.22
CA ASP A 187 3.49 -3.50 23.67
C ASP A 187 2.61 -2.44 22.99
N GLU A 188 2.56 -1.23 23.55
CA GLU A 188 1.81 -0.10 23.03
C GLU A 188 2.60 1.19 23.26
N TYR A 189 2.61 2.08 22.27
CA TYR A 189 3.19 3.42 22.40
C TYR A 189 2.10 4.47 22.29
N GLU A 190 2.28 5.57 23.02
CA GLU A 190 1.36 6.70 22.96
C GLU A 190 2.05 8.06 22.94
N PHE A 191 1.34 9.03 22.35
CA PHE A 191 1.62 10.45 22.55
C PHE A 191 0.77 10.99 23.71
N THR A 192 1.37 11.87 24.51
CA THR A 192 0.64 12.62 25.54
C THR A 192 -0.40 13.56 24.92
N ASN A 193 -1.31 14.09 25.73
CA ASN A 193 -2.33 15.01 25.24
C ASN A 193 -1.73 16.31 24.67
N THR A 194 -0.68 16.83 25.30
CA THR A 194 0.00 18.03 24.82
C THR A 194 0.83 17.74 23.56
N GLN A 195 1.51 16.59 23.46
CA GLN A 195 2.15 16.16 22.20
C GLN A 195 1.12 16.07 21.06
N LYS A 196 -0.06 15.47 21.30
CA LYS A 196 -1.18 15.44 20.32
C LYS A 196 -1.63 16.86 19.92
N ASN A 197 -1.64 17.81 20.85
CA ASN A 197 -1.98 19.20 20.56
C ASN A 197 -0.91 19.92 19.74
N VAL A 198 0.39 19.69 20.02
CA VAL A 198 1.50 20.20 19.21
C VAL A 198 1.41 19.65 17.80
N ILE A 199 1.17 18.35 17.64
CA ILE A 199 0.98 17.71 16.34
C ILE A 199 -0.15 18.38 15.56
N ARG A 200 -1.32 18.55 16.18
CA ARG A 200 -2.47 19.23 15.55
C ARG A 200 -2.14 20.68 15.20
N SER A 201 -1.43 21.39 16.06
CA SER A 201 -1.03 22.78 15.82
C SER A 201 -0.06 22.90 14.63
N ASP A 202 0.96 22.04 14.56
CA ASP A 202 1.89 22.02 13.43
C ASP A 202 1.16 21.61 12.14
N PHE A 203 0.31 20.58 12.19
CA PHE A 203 -0.52 20.15 11.07
C PHE A 203 -1.42 21.28 10.54
N GLN A 204 -1.90 22.20 11.38
CA GLN A 204 -2.69 23.35 10.96
C GLN A 204 -1.86 24.59 10.56
N SER A 205 -0.54 24.57 10.78
CA SER A 205 0.34 25.68 10.44
C SER A 205 0.44 25.92 8.92
N SER A 206 0.91 27.10 8.51
CA SER A 206 1.18 27.36 7.09
C SER A 206 2.26 26.46 6.50
N ARG A 207 3.20 25.96 7.33
CA ARG A 207 4.26 25.04 6.92
C ARG A 207 3.70 23.71 6.42
N ARG A 208 2.62 23.21 7.04
CA ARG A 208 1.97 21.93 6.70
C ARG A 208 0.83 22.06 5.69
N ALA A 209 0.65 23.23 5.07
CA ALA A 209 -0.45 23.45 4.12
C ALA A 209 -0.44 22.47 2.94
N TYR A 210 0.74 22.01 2.52
CA TYR A 210 0.90 21.13 1.37
C TYR A 210 0.36 19.70 1.60
N ILE A 211 0.29 19.21 2.84
CA ILE A 211 -0.27 17.88 3.16
C ILE A 211 -1.77 17.95 3.52
N ARG A 212 -2.37 19.13 3.55
CA ARG A 212 -3.80 19.32 3.81
C ARG A 212 -4.58 19.29 2.50
N THR A 213 -4.58 18.13 1.85
CA THR A 213 -5.21 17.92 0.52
C THR A 213 -6.74 17.85 0.55
N GLY A 214 -7.35 17.85 1.74
CA GLY A 214 -8.79 17.72 1.92
C GLY A 214 -9.29 16.28 2.04
N VAL A 215 -8.39 15.30 1.93
CA VAL A 215 -8.69 13.89 2.22
C VAL A 215 -9.04 13.74 3.69
N VAL A 216 -10.18 13.11 3.96
CA VAL A 216 -10.61 12.76 5.31
C VAL A 216 -10.45 11.24 5.46
N PRO A 217 -9.54 10.75 6.32
CA PRO A 217 -9.36 9.33 6.57
C PRO A 217 -10.67 8.68 7.02
N LYS A 218 -10.96 7.47 6.54
CA LYS A 218 -12.04 6.65 7.09
C LYS A 218 -11.57 6.09 8.43
N THR A 219 -12.42 6.26 9.45
CA THR A 219 -12.13 5.91 10.85
C THR A 219 -13.15 4.97 11.45
N ASP A 220 -14.08 4.50 10.63
CA ASP A 220 -15.07 3.49 11.02
C ASP A 220 -14.32 2.18 11.34
N GLU A 221 -14.81 1.44 12.33
CA GLU A 221 -14.20 0.16 12.69
C GLU A 221 -14.44 -0.87 11.59
N VAL A 222 -13.40 -1.62 11.20
CA VAL A 222 -13.51 -2.74 10.26
C VAL A 222 -13.86 -3.99 11.09
N VAL A 223 -15.13 -4.38 11.09
CA VAL A 223 -15.68 -5.40 12.00
C VAL A 223 -16.23 -6.65 11.31
N ASP A 224 -16.62 -6.54 10.03
CA ASP A 224 -17.31 -7.63 9.35
C ASP A 224 -16.33 -8.64 8.73
N ASP A 225 -16.74 -9.91 8.75
CA ASP A 225 -16.04 -10.97 8.02
C ASP A 225 -16.22 -10.78 6.51
N VAL A 226 -15.21 -11.16 5.74
CA VAL A 226 -15.30 -11.17 4.29
C VAL A 226 -16.23 -12.30 3.83
N VAL A 227 -17.23 -11.96 3.03
CA VAL A 227 -18.10 -12.93 2.36
C VAL A 227 -17.68 -13.03 0.89
N TYR A 228 -17.23 -14.20 0.47
CA TYR A 228 -16.78 -14.43 -0.90
C TYR A 228 -17.94 -14.78 -1.82
N ASN A 229 -17.97 -14.15 -2.99
CA ASN A 229 -18.96 -14.42 -4.02
C ASN A 229 -18.40 -15.35 -5.10
N TYR A 230 -17.16 -15.09 -5.55
CA TYR A 230 -16.54 -15.84 -6.65
C TYR A 230 -15.02 -15.55 -6.75
N PRO A 231 -14.17 -16.50 -7.17
CA PRO A 231 -14.42 -17.93 -7.25
C PRO A 231 -14.22 -18.62 -5.89
N ILE A 232 -15.09 -19.56 -5.53
CA ILE A 232 -15.14 -20.21 -4.20
C ILE A 232 -15.22 -21.75 -4.28
N ASN A 233 -14.98 -22.43 -3.16
CA ASN A 233 -15.29 -23.85 -2.99
C ASN A 233 -14.75 -24.80 -4.09
N ASP A 234 -13.53 -24.55 -4.56
CA ASP A 234 -12.87 -25.34 -5.62
C ASP A 234 -13.57 -25.31 -6.99
N GLU A 235 -14.42 -24.33 -7.26
CA GLU A 235 -15.09 -24.20 -8.55
C GLU A 235 -14.10 -23.89 -9.69
N GLU A 236 -14.48 -24.25 -10.91
CA GLU A 236 -13.66 -24.00 -12.10
C GLU A 236 -14.02 -22.64 -12.72
N SER A 237 -13.04 -21.77 -12.93
CA SER A 237 -13.27 -20.50 -13.60
C SER A 237 -13.62 -20.71 -15.09
N PRO A 238 -14.46 -19.86 -15.71
CA PRO A 238 -14.82 -19.98 -17.13
C PRO A 238 -13.62 -19.86 -18.06
N SER A 239 -12.59 -19.11 -17.65
CA SER A 239 -11.41 -18.85 -18.46
C SER A 239 -10.11 -18.86 -17.64
N PHE A 240 -8.95 -18.89 -18.31
CA PHE A 240 -7.65 -18.71 -17.66
C PHE A 240 -7.10 -17.29 -17.71
N ASN A 241 -7.60 -16.45 -18.62
CA ASN A 241 -7.06 -15.12 -18.94
C ASN A 241 -8.03 -13.98 -18.67
N GLU A 242 -9.13 -14.24 -17.97
CA GLU A 242 -10.05 -13.23 -17.44
C GLU A 242 -10.83 -13.86 -16.28
N ILE A 243 -10.29 -13.72 -15.08
CA ILE A 243 -10.85 -14.30 -13.87
C ILE A 243 -11.14 -13.14 -12.93
N GLU A 244 -12.43 -12.86 -12.76
CA GLU A 244 -12.92 -11.96 -11.72
C GLU A 244 -12.86 -12.66 -10.36
N PHE A 245 -12.44 -11.91 -9.35
CA PHE A 245 -12.54 -12.26 -7.95
C PHE A 245 -13.47 -11.22 -7.33
N ASP A 246 -14.47 -11.67 -6.60
CA ASP A 246 -15.57 -10.85 -6.08
C ASP A 246 -15.91 -11.27 -4.65
N TRP A 247 -16.10 -10.27 -3.79
CA TRP A 247 -16.52 -10.43 -2.41
C TRP A 247 -17.47 -9.29 -2.03
N ASP A 248 -18.22 -9.45 -0.94
CA ASP A 248 -19.09 -8.39 -0.45
C ASP A 248 -18.27 -7.24 0.15
N ASP A 249 -18.77 -6.01 0.04
CA ASP A 249 -18.21 -4.87 0.74
C ASP A 249 -18.19 -5.12 2.26
N VAL A 250 -17.01 -4.96 2.87
CA VAL A 250 -16.84 -5.06 4.33
C VAL A 250 -17.11 -3.70 4.97
N ASP A 251 -18.02 -3.65 5.94
CA ASP A 251 -18.33 -2.39 6.62
C ASP A 251 -17.08 -1.82 7.31
N GLY A 252 -16.97 -0.50 7.27
CA GLY A 252 -15.78 0.20 7.74
C GLY A 252 -14.56 0.12 6.81
N ALA A 253 -14.44 -0.85 5.90
CA ALA A 253 -13.33 -0.91 4.95
C ALA A 253 -13.52 0.06 3.77
N ASN A 254 -12.43 0.53 3.17
CA ASN A 254 -12.42 1.24 1.89
C ASN A 254 -11.27 0.82 0.97
N GLN A 255 -10.44 -0.11 1.44
CA GLN A 255 -9.34 -0.70 0.71
C GLN A 255 -9.20 -2.18 1.09
N TYR A 256 -8.70 -2.99 0.17
CA TYR A 256 -8.45 -4.41 0.38
C TYR A 256 -7.06 -4.77 -0.14
N LEU A 257 -6.29 -5.49 0.67
CA LEU A 257 -5.10 -6.16 0.20
C LEU A 257 -5.50 -7.57 -0.25
N PHE A 258 -5.57 -7.77 -1.55
CA PHE A 258 -5.83 -9.05 -2.20
C PHE A 258 -4.53 -9.84 -2.35
N ILE A 259 -4.58 -11.16 -2.09
CA ILE A 259 -3.46 -12.07 -2.29
C ILE A 259 -3.90 -13.37 -2.95
N VAL A 260 -3.12 -13.86 -3.92
CA VAL A 260 -3.38 -15.13 -4.62
C VAL A 260 -2.08 -15.93 -4.84
N ASP A 261 -2.13 -17.25 -4.64
CA ASP A 261 -0.99 -18.16 -4.78
C ASP A 261 -1.45 -19.57 -5.23
N ARG A 262 -0.51 -20.35 -5.75
CA ARG A 262 -0.62 -21.80 -6.00
C ARG A 262 -0.66 -22.63 -4.72
N PHE A 263 -0.24 -22.06 -3.59
CA PHE A 263 -0.14 -22.74 -2.31
C PHE A 263 -0.91 -21.96 -1.23
N SER A 264 -1.75 -22.65 -0.46
CA SER A 264 -2.52 -22.05 0.65
C SER A 264 -1.66 -21.44 1.76
N SER A 265 -0.35 -21.71 1.78
CA SER A 265 0.60 -21.08 2.68
C SER A 265 0.99 -19.65 2.26
N PHE A 266 0.73 -19.25 1.01
CA PHE A 266 1.13 -17.95 0.45
C PHE A 266 2.64 -17.65 0.58
N THR A 267 3.48 -18.69 0.54
CA THR A 267 4.93 -18.61 0.73
C THR A 267 5.73 -18.54 -0.57
N SER A 268 5.10 -18.79 -1.72
CA SER A 268 5.79 -19.01 -2.99
C SER A 268 5.75 -17.78 -3.89
N ALA A 269 6.10 -16.62 -3.31
CA ALA A 269 6.00 -15.31 -3.96
C ALA A 269 4.58 -15.03 -4.52
N PRO A 270 3.56 -14.99 -3.65
CA PRO A 270 2.19 -14.74 -4.06
C PRO A 270 2.03 -13.37 -4.70
N LEU A 271 1.08 -13.26 -5.62
CA LEU A 271 0.66 -11.97 -6.17
C LEU A 271 -0.10 -11.20 -5.08
N ARG A 272 0.24 -9.93 -4.90
CA ARG A 272 -0.37 -9.02 -3.91
C ARG A 272 -0.78 -7.73 -4.59
N ILE A 273 -2.02 -7.29 -4.38
CA ILE A 273 -2.58 -6.10 -4.99
C ILE A 273 -3.41 -5.36 -3.94
N ILE A 274 -3.32 -4.03 -3.90
CA ILE A 274 -4.24 -3.20 -3.14
C ILE A 274 -5.31 -2.67 -4.09
N VAL A 275 -6.58 -2.90 -3.76
CA VAL A 275 -7.74 -2.43 -4.52
C VAL A 275 -8.66 -1.61 -3.62
N SER A 276 -9.41 -0.68 -4.20
CA SER A 276 -10.46 0.09 -3.51
C SER A 276 -11.86 -0.47 -3.71
N GLU A 277 -12.02 -1.34 -4.70
CA GLU A 277 -13.26 -2.05 -5.00
C GLU A 277 -13.19 -3.44 -4.38
N SER A 278 -14.36 -4.02 -4.10
CA SER A 278 -14.52 -5.38 -3.58
C SER A 278 -14.40 -6.45 -4.67
N SER A 279 -13.68 -6.13 -5.75
CA SER A 279 -13.39 -7.03 -6.85
C SER A 279 -12.00 -6.80 -7.47
N VAL A 280 -11.48 -7.82 -8.15
CA VAL A 280 -10.26 -7.72 -8.96
C VAL A 280 -10.32 -8.69 -10.13
N VAL A 281 -9.82 -8.30 -11.30
CA VAL A 281 -9.72 -9.19 -12.47
C VAL A 281 -8.26 -9.51 -12.76
N LEU A 282 -7.96 -10.80 -12.98
CA LEU A 282 -6.62 -11.28 -13.35
C LEU A 282 -6.64 -12.05 -14.69
N ASP A 283 -5.57 -11.92 -15.46
CA ASP A 283 -5.44 -12.43 -16.83
C ASP A 283 -4.23 -13.36 -17.07
N GLU A 284 -3.39 -13.60 -16.05
CA GLU A 284 -2.14 -14.36 -16.17
C GLU A 284 -2.05 -15.58 -15.23
N LEU A 285 -3.17 -16.25 -14.94
CA LEU A 285 -3.14 -17.46 -14.13
C LEU A 285 -2.91 -18.71 -14.98
N SER A 286 -2.12 -19.65 -14.45
CA SER A 286 -1.85 -20.91 -15.14
C SER A 286 -3.13 -21.74 -15.26
N SER A 287 -3.47 -22.20 -16.46
CA SER A 287 -4.69 -22.98 -16.71
C SER A 287 -4.65 -24.39 -16.10
N GLY A 288 -5.84 -24.94 -15.82
CA GLY A 288 -6.04 -26.29 -15.26
C GLY A 288 -5.50 -26.47 -13.84
N SER A 289 -5.36 -25.37 -13.11
CA SER A 289 -4.42 -25.26 -12.00
C SER A 289 -5.12 -24.66 -10.79
N ARG A 290 -4.99 -25.31 -9.63
CA ARG A 290 -5.58 -24.81 -8.37
C ARG A 290 -4.87 -23.58 -7.83
N TYR A 291 -5.64 -22.58 -7.42
CA TYR A 291 -5.14 -21.41 -6.71
C TYR A 291 -5.91 -21.22 -5.41
N TYR A 292 -5.28 -20.49 -4.50
CA TYR A 292 -5.81 -20.08 -3.21
C TYR A 292 -5.73 -18.56 -3.13
N TRP A 293 -6.76 -17.95 -2.57
CA TRP A 293 -6.82 -16.50 -2.43
C TRP A 293 -7.49 -16.11 -1.14
N LYS A 294 -7.21 -14.88 -0.71
CA LYS A 294 -7.86 -14.24 0.42
C LYS A 294 -7.69 -12.74 0.35
N VAL A 295 -8.46 -12.03 1.16
CA VAL A 295 -8.39 -10.56 1.23
C VAL A 295 -8.18 -10.08 2.66
N TRP A 296 -7.51 -8.94 2.80
CA TRP A 296 -7.37 -8.23 4.06
C TRP A 296 -8.09 -6.89 3.91
N PRO A 297 -9.29 -6.72 4.48
CA PRO A 297 -10.01 -5.45 4.47
C PRO A 297 -9.35 -4.46 5.43
N PHE A 298 -9.18 -3.22 5.01
CA PHE A 298 -8.62 -2.18 5.86
C PHE A 298 -9.15 -0.79 5.51
N ASN A 299 -8.86 0.16 6.40
CA ASN A 299 -8.97 1.58 6.12
C ASN A 299 -7.78 2.34 6.68
N GLU A 300 -7.80 3.66 6.56
CA GLU A 300 -6.68 4.51 6.95
C GLU A 300 -6.35 4.52 8.45
N SER A 301 -7.31 4.13 9.29
CA SER A 301 -7.21 4.11 10.75
C SER A 301 -6.97 2.71 11.33
N GLN A 302 -7.45 1.67 10.63
CA GLN A 302 -7.39 0.29 11.06
C GLN A 302 -6.82 -0.57 9.93
N THR A 303 -5.52 -0.82 10.02
CA THR A 303 -4.79 -1.74 9.13
C THR A 303 -4.66 -3.15 9.71
N GLY A 304 -5.11 -3.37 10.95
CA GLY A 304 -4.92 -4.60 11.72
C GLY A 304 -6.09 -5.59 11.72
N ALA A 305 -7.12 -5.42 10.87
CA ALA A 305 -8.28 -6.32 10.84
C ALA A 305 -7.91 -7.79 10.54
N GLY A 306 -6.81 -8.00 9.81
CA GLY A 306 -6.25 -9.31 9.55
C GLY A 306 -6.71 -9.91 8.22
N TRP A 307 -6.20 -11.11 7.94
CA TRP A 307 -6.60 -11.88 6.77
C TRP A 307 -7.95 -12.56 7.03
N SER A 308 -8.82 -12.53 6.03
CA SER A 308 -9.97 -13.43 5.94
C SER A 308 -9.55 -14.89 5.79
N GLU A 309 -10.54 -15.78 5.90
CA GLU A 309 -10.40 -17.20 5.58
C GLU A 309 -9.92 -17.39 4.14
N THR A 310 -9.24 -18.52 3.88
CA THR A 310 -8.67 -18.81 2.57
C THR A 310 -9.68 -19.54 1.69
N GLU A 311 -9.94 -19.00 0.51
CA GLU A 311 -10.72 -19.66 -0.55
C GLU A 311 -9.83 -20.32 -1.58
N SER A 312 -10.43 -21.22 -2.36
CA SER A 312 -9.74 -21.92 -3.45
C SER A 312 -10.64 -22.14 -4.65
N PHE A 313 -9.99 -22.23 -5.81
CA PHE A 313 -10.64 -22.47 -7.09
C PHE A 313 -9.68 -23.17 -8.05
N ILE A 314 -10.20 -23.62 -9.20
CA ILE A 314 -9.42 -24.22 -10.29
C ILE A 314 -9.50 -23.30 -11.50
N VAL A 315 -8.36 -22.90 -12.03
CA VAL A 315 -8.33 -22.08 -13.25
C VAL A 315 -8.80 -22.93 -14.44
N GLY A 316 -9.83 -22.46 -15.14
CA GLY A 316 -10.35 -23.09 -16.34
C GLY A 316 -9.30 -23.27 -17.43
N THR A 317 -9.62 -24.09 -18.44
CA THR A 317 -8.73 -24.35 -19.58
C THR A 317 -9.08 -23.57 -20.84
N SER A 318 -10.25 -22.94 -20.85
CA SER A 318 -10.75 -22.13 -21.96
C SER A 318 -10.12 -20.73 -21.96
N SER A 319 -9.85 -20.17 -23.13
CA SER A 319 -9.54 -18.74 -23.25
C SER A 319 -10.85 -17.97 -23.14
N ALA A 320 -10.85 -16.87 -22.39
CA ALA A 320 -11.88 -15.85 -22.47
C ALA A 320 -11.97 -15.40 -23.92
N VAL A 321 -13.17 -15.45 -24.46
CA VAL A 321 -13.50 -14.74 -25.70
C VAL A 321 -14.02 -13.42 -25.20
N ASN A 322 -13.16 -12.39 -25.17
CA ASN A 322 -13.62 -11.04 -24.83
C ASN A 322 -14.67 -10.66 -25.87
N GLU A 323 -15.95 -10.72 -25.54
CA GLU A 323 -16.98 -10.20 -26.43
C GLU A 323 -16.80 -8.68 -26.53
N ILE A 324 -17.07 -8.11 -27.71
CA ILE A 324 -16.93 -6.67 -27.90
C ILE A 324 -18.07 -6.00 -27.14
N ALA A 325 -17.82 -5.50 -25.92
CA ALA A 325 -18.83 -5.00 -25.00
C ALA A 325 -19.76 -3.90 -25.56
N SER A 326 -19.29 -3.15 -26.57
CA SER A 326 -20.08 -2.13 -27.26
C SER A 326 -21.10 -2.70 -28.25
N VAL A 327 -21.03 -4.00 -28.58
CA VAL A 327 -21.92 -4.64 -29.56
C VAL A 327 -23.24 -5.06 -28.90
N GLU A 328 -24.34 -4.46 -29.34
CA GLU A 328 -25.70 -4.75 -28.88
C GLU A 328 -26.32 -5.95 -29.59
N GLU A 329 -25.94 -6.19 -30.85
CA GLU A 329 -26.53 -7.20 -31.72
C GLU A 329 -25.49 -7.74 -32.73
N PHE A 330 -25.42 -9.07 -32.88
CA PHE A 330 -24.55 -9.76 -33.83
C PHE A 330 -25.29 -10.92 -34.49
N ASP A 331 -25.66 -10.73 -35.75
CA ASP A 331 -26.46 -11.69 -36.52
C ASP A 331 -25.71 -12.24 -37.72
N VAL A 332 -25.92 -13.54 -37.98
CA VAL A 332 -25.32 -14.27 -39.09
C VAL A 332 -26.40 -15.09 -39.78
N PHE A 333 -26.82 -14.66 -40.97
CA PHE A 333 -28.00 -15.21 -41.65
C PHE A 333 -27.88 -15.16 -43.18
N PRO A 334 -28.61 -16.00 -43.94
CA PRO A 334 -29.42 -17.12 -43.45
C PRO A 334 -28.54 -18.24 -42.92
N ASN A 335 -29.04 -18.97 -41.92
CA ASN A 335 -28.39 -20.18 -41.41
C ASN A 335 -29.45 -21.29 -41.32
N PRO A 336 -29.43 -22.32 -42.21
CA PRO A 336 -28.37 -22.62 -43.19
C PRO A 336 -28.32 -21.67 -44.41
N VAL A 337 -27.15 -21.55 -45.02
CA VAL A 337 -26.94 -20.83 -46.29
C VAL A 337 -27.20 -21.78 -47.46
N THR A 338 -28.19 -21.46 -48.31
CA THR A 338 -28.54 -22.25 -49.51
C THR A 338 -28.24 -21.53 -50.82
N ASP A 339 -28.29 -20.20 -50.81
CA ASP A 339 -28.25 -19.38 -52.04
C ASP A 339 -26.86 -18.75 -52.29
N GLY A 340 -25.83 -19.28 -51.62
CA GLY A 340 -24.43 -18.85 -51.79
C GLY A 340 -24.11 -17.47 -51.21
N ASN A 341 -25.01 -16.86 -50.42
CA ASN A 341 -24.81 -15.56 -49.80
C ASN A 341 -25.08 -15.66 -48.28
N LEU A 342 -24.11 -15.19 -47.49
CA LEU A 342 -24.21 -15.05 -46.03
C LEU A 342 -24.11 -13.56 -45.69
N VAL A 343 -25.00 -13.09 -44.83
CA VAL A 343 -24.97 -11.73 -44.26
C VAL A 343 -24.46 -11.82 -42.84
N VAL A 344 -23.49 -10.96 -42.52
CA VAL A 344 -23.03 -10.71 -41.15
C VAL A 344 -23.43 -9.29 -40.78
N ALA A 345 -24.29 -9.12 -39.78
CA ALA A 345 -24.78 -7.83 -39.32
C ALA A 345 -24.39 -7.57 -37.86
N ILE A 346 -23.97 -6.33 -37.58
CA ILE A 346 -23.50 -5.88 -36.27
C ILE A 346 -24.17 -4.56 -35.94
N ARG A 347 -24.69 -4.44 -34.71
CA ARG A 347 -25.12 -3.17 -34.11
C ARG A 347 -24.26 -2.88 -32.89
N SER A 348 -23.71 -1.68 -32.81
CA SER A 348 -22.79 -1.28 -31.74
C SER A 348 -23.09 0.13 -31.24
N THR A 349 -22.88 0.38 -29.94
CA THR A 349 -22.95 1.71 -29.33
C THR A 349 -21.71 2.57 -29.62
N GLU A 350 -20.59 1.94 -29.98
CA GLU A 350 -19.30 2.59 -30.29
C GLU A 350 -18.76 2.17 -31.66
N SER A 351 -17.95 3.05 -32.27
CA SER A 351 -17.30 2.75 -33.55
C SER A 351 -16.00 1.99 -33.32
N PHE A 352 -15.71 0.98 -34.15
CA PHE A 352 -14.46 0.23 -34.10
C PHE A 352 -14.08 -0.36 -35.45
N ASP A 353 -12.78 -0.59 -35.65
CA ASP A 353 -12.26 -1.34 -36.80
C ASP A 353 -12.37 -2.84 -36.55
N ALA A 354 -12.87 -3.55 -37.56
CA ALA A 354 -13.13 -4.98 -37.52
C ALA A 354 -12.36 -5.75 -38.60
N GLU A 355 -11.85 -6.92 -38.21
CA GLU A 355 -11.35 -7.97 -39.08
C GLU A 355 -12.32 -9.16 -39.05
N LEU A 356 -12.79 -9.59 -40.21
CA LEU A 356 -13.65 -10.76 -40.36
C LEU A 356 -12.84 -11.98 -40.81
N ARG A 357 -13.06 -13.12 -40.16
CA ARG A 357 -12.51 -14.43 -40.52
C ARG A 357 -13.61 -15.47 -40.64
N ILE A 358 -13.52 -16.33 -41.66
CA ILE A 358 -14.35 -17.54 -41.76
C ILE A 358 -13.46 -18.76 -41.92
N PHE A 359 -13.74 -19.79 -41.14
CA PHE A 359 -13.03 -21.06 -41.19
C PHE A 359 -13.98 -22.23 -40.93
N ASP A 360 -13.61 -23.42 -41.41
CA ASP A 360 -14.35 -24.65 -41.13
C ASP A 360 -14.04 -25.19 -39.72
N ILE A 361 -14.75 -26.23 -39.29
CA ILE A 361 -14.54 -26.89 -37.99
C ILE A 361 -13.15 -27.54 -37.83
N SER A 362 -12.37 -27.68 -38.91
CA SER A 362 -10.99 -28.16 -38.86
C SER A 362 -9.96 -27.04 -38.73
N GLY A 363 -10.42 -25.78 -38.70
CA GLY A 363 -9.57 -24.58 -38.62
C GLY A 363 -9.02 -24.11 -39.96
N ARG A 364 -9.47 -24.68 -41.10
CA ARG A 364 -9.06 -24.21 -42.42
C ARG A 364 -9.75 -22.87 -42.71
N VAL A 365 -8.97 -21.83 -42.93
CA VAL A 365 -9.45 -20.49 -43.25
C VAL A 365 -9.92 -20.42 -44.71
N TYR A 366 -11.15 -19.94 -44.90
CA TYR A 366 -11.77 -19.71 -46.22
C TYR A 366 -11.79 -18.24 -46.60
N GLN A 367 -11.96 -17.35 -45.62
CA GLN A 367 -11.97 -15.91 -45.87
C GLN A 367 -11.35 -15.14 -44.72
N ARG A 368 -10.62 -14.08 -45.07
CA ARG A 368 -10.06 -13.11 -44.15
C ARG A 368 -10.11 -11.72 -44.79
N THR A 369 -10.78 -10.78 -44.17
CA THR A 369 -10.91 -9.39 -44.65
C THR A 369 -10.78 -8.42 -43.49
N SER A 370 -10.00 -7.36 -43.66
CA SER A 370 -9.73 -6.33 -42.65
C SER A 370 -10.16 -4.95 -43.17
N GLY A 371 -10.20 -3.95 -42.28
CA GLY A 371 -10.53 -2.56 -42.64
C GLY A 371 -12.03 -2.29 -42.71
N HIS A 372 -12.83 -3.05 -41.95
CA HIS A 372 -14.26 -2.84 -41.83
C HIS A 372 -14.53 -1.88 -40.67
N GLU A 373 -14.99 -0.68 -40.96
CA GLU A 373 -15.37 0.29 -39.93
C GLU A 373 -16.82 0.07 -39.50
N VAL A 374 -17.02 -0.48 -38.29
CA VAL A 374 -18.33 -0.54 -37.66
C VAL A 374 -18.61 0.83 -37.05
N ILE A 375 -19.74 1.45 -37.41
CA ILE A 375 -20.08 2.82 -36.99
C ILE A 375 -21.10 2.76 -35.84
N ALA A 376 -20.83 3.51 -34.78
CA ALA A 376 -21.71 3.67 -33.62
C ALA A 376 -23.17 4.00 -34.00
N ASN A 377 -24.11 3.37 -33.29
CA ASN A 377 -25.56 3.58 -33.41
C ASN A 377 -26.14 3.36 -34.81
N ASN A 378 -25.43 2.62 -35.66
CA ASN A 378 -25.89 2.20 -36.98
C ASN A 378 -25.79 0.69 -37.12
N GLN A 379 -26.60 0.11 -38.01
CA GLN A 379 -26.46 -1.30 -38.37
C GLN A 379 -25.41 -1.40 -39.47
N TRP A 380 -24.27 -2.00 -39.14
CA TRP A 380 -23.25 -2.38 -40.11
C TRP A 380 -23.55 -3.79 -40.62
N SER A 381 -23.41 -4.03 -41.92
CA SER A 381 -23.61 -5.36 -42.50
C SER A 381 -22.68 -5.61 -43.68
N ILE A 382 -22.25 -6.86 -43.84
CA ILE A 382 -21.45 -7.31 -44.99
C ILE A 382 -22.06 -8.57 -45.61
N ASP A 383 -22.11 -8.58 -46.95
CA ASP A 383 -22.46 -9.76 -47.74
C ASP A 383 -21.20 -10.57 -48.08
N ILE A 384 -21.30 -11.87 -47.84
CA ILE A 384 -20.22 -12.83 -48.03
C ILE A 384 -20.66 -13.87 -49.05
N ASN A 385 -19.93 -13.94 -50.16
CA ASN A 385 -20.14 -14.96 -51.18
C ASN A 385 -19.55 -16.29 -50.71
N THR A 386 -20.40 -17.29 -50.52
CA THR A 386 -20.05 -18.61 -50.01
C THR A 386 -20.11 -19.70 -51.09
N ASN A 387 -20.27 -19.35 -52.38
CA ASN A 387 -20.40 -20.32 -53.48
C ASN A 387 -19.19 -21.24 -53.65
N GLU A 388 -18.01 -20.81 -53.20
CA GLU A 388 -16.77 -21.60 -53.27
C GLU A 388 -16.54 -22.46 -52.01
N PHE A 389 -17.45 -22.39 -51.03
CA PHE A 389 -17.31 -23.06 -49.74
C PHE A 389 -18.06 -24.41 -49.84
N PRO A 390 -17.39 -25.55 -49.59
CA PRO A 390 -18.07 -26.85 -49.57
C PRO A 390 -19.22 -26.90 -48.56
N ALA A 391 -20.24 -27.74 -48.81
CA ALA A 391 -21.28 -28.00 -47.81
C ALA A 391 -20.66 -28.51 -46.49
N GLY A 392 -21.06 -27.92 -45.37
CA GLY A 392 -20.42 -28.15 -44.07
C GLY A 392 -20.72 -27.11 -43.00
N MET A 393 -20.09 -27.27 -41.85
CA MET A 393 -20.18 -26.34 -40.71
C MET A 393 -19.01 -25.36 -40.71
N TYR A 394 -19.31 -24.09 -40.50
CA TYR A 394 -18.35 -22.98 -40.50
C TYR A 394 -18.51 -22.11 -39.26
N ILE A 395 -17.43 -21.41 -38.93
CA ILE A 395 -17.36 -20.42 -37.87
C ILE A 395 -17.01 -19.09 -38.51
N VAL A 396 -17.77 -18.04 -38.21
CA VAL A 396 -17.42 -16.66 -38.50
C VAL A 396 -16.96 -15.97 -37.22
N GLN A 397 -15.83 -15.26 -37.33
CA GLN A 397 -15.27 -14.43 -36.29
C GLN A 397 -15.15 -12.99 -36.76
N VAL A 398 -15.54 -12.06 -35.90
CA VAL A 398 -15.28 -10.62 -36.05
C VAL A 398 -14.35 -10.21 -34.93
N ILE A 399 -13.18 -9.69 -35.28
CA ILE A 399 -12.09 -9.35 -34.36
C ILE A 399 -11.91 -7.83 -34.38
N SER A 400 -11.88 -7.22 -33.21
CA SER A 400 -11.53 -5.80 -33.02
C SER A 400 -10.34 -5.68 -32.07
N GLU A 401 -9.88 -4.45 -31.81
CA GLU A 401 -8.91 -4.18 -30.74
C GLU A 401 -9.43 -4.51 -29.34
N ASN A 402 -10.75 -4.50 -29.14
CA ASN A 402 -11.40 -4.62 -27.83
C ASN A 402 -12.04 -6.00 -27.59
N GLY A 403 -11.99 -6.92 -28.56
CA GLY A 403 -12.60 -8.24 -28.41
C GLY A 403 -12.89 -8.98 -29.72
N ILE A 404 -13.53 -10.14 -29.60
CA ILE A 404 -13.90 -11.06 -30.69
C ILE A 404 -15.37 -11.46 -30.53
N LEU A 405 -16.14 -11.37 -31.61
CA LEU A 405 -17.46 -12.01 -31.73
C LEU A 405 -17.34 -13.30 -32.53
N THR A 406 -18.06 -14.34 -32.14
CA THR A 406 -18.04 -15.63 -32.82
C THR A 406 -19.45 -16.17 -33.05
N SER A 407 -19.76 -16.64 -34.26
CA SER A 407 -21.02 -17.32 -34.56
C SER A 407 -20.80 -18.50 -35.52
N ARG A 408 -21.72 -19.47 -35.50
CA ARG A 408 -21.64 -20.69 -36.32
C ARG A 408 -22.73 -20.68 -37.37
N PHE A 409 -22.40 -21.10 -38.58
CA PHE A 409 -23.37 -21.29 -39.66
C PHE A 409 -23.11 -22.56 -40.46
N ALA A 410 -24.15 -23.07 -41.10
CA ALA A 410 -24.09 -24.24 -41.97
C ALA A 410 -24.28 -23.83 -43.43
N ILE A 411 -23.56 -24.47 -44.35
CA ILE A 411 -23.81 -24.39 -45.80
C ILE A 411 -24.36 -25.73 -46.25
N GLN A 412 -25.47 -25.72 -46.99
CA GLN A 412 -26.16 -26.92 -47.49
C GLN A 412 -26.08 -27.07 -49.01
#